data_AF-A0A3D2PCK4-F1
#
_entry.id   AF-A0A3D2PCK4-F1
#
_cell.length_a   1.000
_cell.length_b   1.000
_cell.length_c   1.000
_cell.angle_alpha   90.00
_cell.angle_beta   90.00
_cell.angle_gamma   90.00
#
_symmetry.space_group_name_H-M   'P 1'
#
loop_
_entity.id
_entity.type
_entity.pdbx_description
1 polymer ?
#
loop_
_entity_poly.entity_id
_entity_poly.type
_entity_poly.pdbx_seq_one_letter_code
_entity_poly.pdbx_strand_id
1 'polypeptide(L)'
;MEDDAKYCGHCGMFLNKRSELLVHLATNFSWVWRRSWAGFASGFIGWIIVFVIMRIVGENINPIVKDLFGGMICGVFLGTVSGIIEESAYKAFLGGILGTLGGALGGVLNLPLKDIFQSSDFLSSLTIFATWAIGGTFIGATSGIIERNKKKIFAGVLFGLIGGGIGGFLGSVFYGSILIQFNPQGWLIKRLVEGASGGLVGAVLWFFIGIIEKLYIFHRREDPKLEKKVCASCGKQNQLKFWYCVSCGHPLPTAAPRQKMVLTPYRGMERVVNSFVFLSWLFGVTGVITIPVIFFVFLIQDVILAFIIAILLILSTYLLVVFFRFLADILTTLMRPPSLETKTGN
;
A
#
# COMPACT_ATOMS: atom_id res chain seq x y z
N MET A 1 23.52 25.73 34.26
CA MET A 1 23.94 24.34 33.99
C MET A 1 22.66 23.54 33.80
N GLU A 2 22.32 23.19 32.56
CA GLU A 2 21.10 22.41 32.23
C GLU A 2 21.41 20.91 32.37
N ASP A 3 21.29 20.40 33.59
CA ASP A 3 21.72 19.05 34.01
C ASP A 3 20.64 17.96 33.83
N ASP A 4 20.12 17.77 32.61
CA ASP A 4 19.19 16.64 32.34
C ASP A 4 19.39 15.97 30.96
N ALA A 5 20.54 16.17 30.33
CA ALA A 5 20.88 15.54 29.07
C ALA A 5 21.22 14.05 29.28
N LYS A 6 20.24 13.15 29.08
CA LYS A 6 20.48 11.70 29.11
C LYS A 6 21.18 11.27 27.82
N TYR A 7 22.42 10.80 27.91
CA TYR A 7 23.11 10.23 26.77
C TYR A 7 22.54 8.85 26.43
N CYS A 8 22.03 8.70 25.22
CA CYS A 8 21.56 7.42 24.71
C CYS A 8 22.73 6.67 24.08
N GLY A 9 23.38 5.78 24.83
CA GLY A 9 24.46 4.91 24.31
C GLY A 9 24.04 4.04 23.12
N HIS A 10 22.73 3.88 22.90
CA HIS A 10 22.18 3.08 21.81
C HIS A 10 21.98 3.87 20.50
N CYS A 11 21.85 5.20 20.57
CA CYS A 11 21.59 6.07 19.43
C CYS A 11 22.64 7.17 19.22
N GLY A 12 23.63 7.25 20.10
CA GLY A 12 24.77 8.16 20.00
C GLY A 12 24.42 9.63 20.18
N MET A 13 23.20 9.95 20.62
CA MET A 13 22.71 11.32 20.79
C MET A 13 22.44 11.66 22.25
N PHE A 14 22.71 12.91 22.60
CA PHE A 14 22.26 13.52 23.84
C PHE A 14 20.76 13.81 23.72
N LEU A 15 19.95 13.14 24.54
CA LEU A 15 18.51 13.35 24.58
C LEU A 15 18.22 14.66 25.31
N ASN A 16 18.09 15.74 24.54
CA ASN A 16 17.47 16.98 24.97
C ASN A 16 16.04 17.07 24.41
N LYS A 17 15.12 17.83 25.02
CA LYS A 17 13.69 17.90 24.61
C LYS A 17 13.51 18.19 23.10
N ARG A 18 14.37 19.04 22.52
CA ARG A 18 14.39 19.34 21.08
C ARG A 18 14.81 18.14 20.21
N SER A 19 15.79 17.36 20.66
CA SER A 19 16.26 16.17 19.95
C SER A 19 15.21 15.05 19.96
N GLU A 20 14.47 14.89 21.06
CA GLU A 20 13.39 13.92 21.17
C GLU A 20 12.24 14.28 20.20
N LEU A 21 11.88 15.56 20.12
CA LEU A 21 10.90 16.06 19.17
C LEU A 21 11.34 15.84 17.72
N LEU A 22 12.62 16.11 17.38
CA LEU A 22 13.17 15.85 16.05
C LEU A 22 13.13 14.36 15.68
N VAL A 23 13.51 13.47 16.60
CA VAL A 23 13.44 12.02 16.38
C VAL A 23 11.99 11.57 16.18
N HIS A 24 11.05 12.14 16.94
CA HIS A 24 9.63 11.86 16.79
C HIS A 24 9.10 12.30 15.43
N LEU A 25 9.44 13.51 14.99
CA LEU A 25 9.07 14.04 13.67
C LEU A 25 9.68 13.20 12.54
N ALA A 26 10.97 12.87 12.63
CA ALA A 26 11.65 12.05 11.63
C ALA A 26 11.02 10.65 11.51
N THR A 27 10.64 10.05 12.64
CA THR A 27 9.97 8.74 12.68
C THR A 27 8.56 8.81 12.08
N ASN A 28 7.81 9.87 12.41
CA ASN A 28 6.48 10.11 11.83
C ASN A 28 6.56 10.37 10.32
N PHE A 29 7.49 11.20 9.89
CA PHE A 29 7.72 11.49 8.49
C PHE A 29 8.13 10.22 7.73
N SER A 30 9.06 9.43 8.26
CA SER A 30 9.45 8.14 7.67
C SER A 30 8.28 7.16 7.57
N TRP A 31 7.33 7.18 8.52
CA TRP A 31 6.10 6.39 8.42
C TRP A 31 5.22 6.82 7.24
N VAL A 32 4.90 8.12 7.16
CA VAL A 32 4.08 8.69 6.10
C VAL A 32 4.72 8.50 4.73
N TRP A 33 6.03 8.73 4.65
CA TRP A 33 6.80 8.59 3.42
C TRP A 33 6.80 7.16 2.87
N ARG A 34 6.97 6.15 3.74
CA ARG A 34 6.89 4.74 3.33
C ARG A 34 5.52 4.37 2.79
N ARG A 35 4.45 4.88 3.41
CA ARG A 35 3.07 4.68 2.93
C ARG A 35 2.88 5.30 1.55
N SER A 36 3.34 6.53 1.38
CA SER A 36 3.26 7.23 0.10
C SER A 36 3.99 6.47 -1.01
N TRP A 37 5.23 6.01 -0.80
CA TRP A 37 5.96 5.22 -1.80
C TRP A 37 5.34 3.87 -2.12
N ALA A 38 4.81 3.17 -1.12
CA ALA A 38 4.08 1.93 -1.35
C ALA A 38 2.77 2.18 -2.14
N GLY A 39 2.08 3.28 -1.82
CA GLY A 39 0.95 3.79 -2.60
C GLY A 39 1.35 4.08 -4.05
N PHE A 40 2.49 4.72 -4.27
CA PHE A 40 3.04 4.98 -5.60
C PHE A 40 3.28 3.69 -6.37
N ALA A 41 4.04 2.75 -5.81
CA ALA A 41 4.34 1.48 -6.47
C ALA A 41 3.07 0.70 -6.80
N SER A 42 2.12 0.66 -5.87
CA SER A 42 0.86 -0.05 -6.07
C SER A 42 -0.04 0.62 -7.11
N GLY A 43 -0.15 1.95 -7.08
CA GLY A 43 -0.91 2.72 -8.08
C GLY A 43 -0.30 2.58 -9.47
N PHE A 44 1.03 2.65 -9.56
CA PHE A 44 1.76 2.46 -10.80
C PHE A 44 1.45 1.10 -11.43
N ILE A 45 1.60 0.01 -10.67
CA ILE A 45 1.34 -1.34 -11.16
C ILE A 45 -0.14 -1.52 -11.51
N GLY A 46 -1.05 -1.02 -10.68
CA GLY A 46 -2.49 -1.09 -10.93
C GLY A 46 -2.88 -0.47 -12.27
N TRP A 47 -2.36 0.73 -12.58
CA TRP A 47 -2.65 1.40 -13.86
C TRP A 47 -2.09 0.67 -15.07
N ILE A 48 -0.85 0.15 -14.97
CA ILE A 48 -0.26 -0.64 -16.05
C ILE A 48 -1.10 -1.89 -16.32
N ILE A 49 -1.59 -2.56 -15.26
CA ILE A 49 -2.43 -3.75 -15.40
C ILE A 49 -3.76 -3.44 -16.04
N VAL A 50 -4.42 -2.34 -15.63
CA VAL A 50 -5.66 -1.88 -16.28
C VAL A 50 -5.44 -1.74 -17.78
N PHE A 51 -4.35 -1.07 -18.18
CA PHE A 51 -4.05 -0.91 -19.60
C PHE A 51 -3.87 -2.27 -20.32
N VAL A 52 -3.06 -3.17 -19.75
CA VAL A 52 -2.81 -4.49 -20.34
C VAL A 52 -4.11 -5.26 -20.51
N ILE A 53 -4.96 -5.28 -19.48
CA ILE A 53 -6.26 -5.97 -19.53
C ILE A 53 -7.16 -5.34 -20.59
N MET A 54 -7.30 -4.01 -20.61
CA MET A 54 -8.15 -3.33 -21.58
C MET A 54 -7.69 -3.57 -23.03
N ARG A 55 -6.39 -3.71 -23.24
CA ARG A 55 -5.85 -4.05 -24.56
C ARG A 55 -6.20 -5.49 -24.98
N ILE A 56 -6.20 -6.43 -24.04
CA ILE A 56 -6.54 -7.84 -24.30
C ILE A 56 -8.05 -7.98 -24.58
N VAL A 57 -8.90 -7.27 -23.83
CA VAL A 57 -10.37 -7.35 -24.01
C VAL A 57 -10.83 -6.60 -25.27
N GLY A 58 -10.06 -5.63 -25.77
CA GLY A 58 -10.31 -4.93 -27.04
C GLY A 58 -11.04 -3.59 -26.86
N GLU A 59 -11.07 -2.78 -27.92
CA GLU A 59 -11.56 -1.39 -27.87
C GLU A 59 -13.10 -1.24 -27.87
N ASN A 60 -13.84 -2.32 -28.17
CA ASN A 60 -15.30 -2.30 -28.33
C ASN A 60 -16.09 -2.47 -27.02
N ILE A 61 -15.45 -2.27 -25.87
CA ILE A 61 -16.10 -2.40 -24.56
C ILE A 61 -16.88 -1.13 -24.26
N ASN A 62 -18.09 -1.27 -23.72
CA ASN A 62 -18.87 -0.15 -23.22
C ASN A 62 -18.02 0.72 -22.25
N PRO A 63 -17.96 2.05 -22.44
CA PRO A 63 -17.21 2.96 -21.57
C PRO A 63 -17.50 2.79 -20.07
N ILE A 64 -18.74 2.47 -19.69
CA ILE A 64 -19.14 2.17 -18.30
C ILE A 64 -18.37 0.99 -17.77
N VAL A 65 -18.33 -0.09 -18.54
CA VAL A 65 -17.66 -1.32 -18.16
C VAL A 65 -16.15 -1.09 -18.08
N LYS A 66 -15.58 -0.31 -19.00
CA LYS A 66 -14.17 0.09 -18.97
C LYS A 66 -13.79 0.88 -17.71
N ASP A 67 -14.53 1.94 -17.39
CA ASP A 67 -14.24 2.78 -16.22
C ASP A 67 -14.51 2.02 -14.91
N LEU A 68 -15.54 1.16 -14.86
CA LEU A 68 -15.84 0.26 -13.74
C LEU A 68 -14.67 -0.69 -13.47
N PHE A 69 -14.22 -1.45 -14.47
CA PHE A 69 -13.12 -2.40 -14.30
C PHE A 69 -11.80 -1.71 -14.01
N GLY A 70 -11.52 -0.59 -14.67
CA GLY A 70 -10.33 0.23 -14.39
C GLY A 70 -10.31 0.69 -12.93
N GLY A 71 -11.44 1.21 -12.46
CA GLY A 71 -11.62 1.60 -11.06
C GLY A 71 -11.44 0.44 -10.09
N MET A 72 -12.06 -0.72 -10.36
CA MET A 72 -11.94 -1.93 -9.53
C MET A 72 -10.50 -2.40 -9.38
N ILE A 73 -9.77 -2.57 -10.49
CA ILE A 73 -8.39 -3.08 -10.48
C ILE A 73 -7.50 -2.11 -9.70
N CYS A 74 -7.50 -0.83 -10.07
CA CYS A 74 -6.68 0.17 -9.38
C CYS A 74 -7.08 0.31 -7.90
N GLY A 75 -8.37 0.19 -7.60
CA GLY A 75 -8.92 0.17 -6.26
C GLY A 75 -8.36 -0.96 -5.40
N VAL A 76 -8.34 -2.21 -5.91
CA VAL A 76 -7.75 -3.35 -5.18
C VAL A 76 -6.30 -3.07 -4.82
N PHE A 77 -5.50 -2.66 -5.81
CA PHE A 77 -4.09 -2.38 -5.61
C PHE A 77 -3.89 -1.34 -4.51
N LEU A 78 -4.47 -0.16 -4.68
CA LEU A 78 -4.35 0.92 -3.70
C LEU A 78 -4.90 0.52 -2.32
N GLY A 79 -5.94 -0.30 -2.26
CA GLY A 79 -6.53 -0.79 -1.01
C GLY A 79 -5.63 -1.78 -0.25
N THR A 80 -4.86 -2.61 -0.94
CA THR A 80 -4.02 -3.65 -0.31
C THR A 80 -2.77 -3.10 0.40
N VAL A 81 -2.31 -1.90 0.01
CA VAL A 81 -1.04 -1.28 0.46
C VAL A 81 -0.85 -1.33 1.97
N SER A 82 -1.88 -0.98 2.76
CA SER A 82 -1.75 -0.97 4.22
C SER A 82 -1.47 -2.35 4.79
N GLY A 83 -2.20 -3.36 4.32
CA GLY A 83 -2.01 -4.73 4.78
C GLY A 83 -0.67 -5.29 4.36
N ILE A 84 -0.18 -4.95 3.15
CA ILE A 84 1.14 -5.38 2.70
C ILE A 84 2.25 -4.76 3.57
N ILE A 85 2.21 -3.44 3.82
CA ILE A 85 3.21 -2.78 4.67
C ILE A 85 3.19 -3.32 6.11
N GLU A 86 2.02 -3.66 6.63
CA GLU A 86 1.86 -4.16 7.99
C GLU A 86 1.97 -5.69 8.10
N GLU A 87 2.28 -6.38 7.00
CA GLU A 87 2.35 -7.85 6.91
C GLU A 87 1.07 -8.54 7.43
N SER A 88 -0.09 -7.93 7.16
CA SER A 88 -1.41 -8.40 7.60
C SER A 88 -2.26 -8.80 6.40
N ALA A 89 -2.38 -10.12 6.19
CA ALA A 89 -3.22 -10.71 5.14
C ALA A 89 -4.67 -10.23 5.25
N TYR A 90 -5.24 -10.24 6.45
CA TYR A 90 -6.62 -9.81 6.70
C TYR A 90 -6.83 -8.34 6.32
N LYS A 91 -5.87 -7.46 6.68
CA LYS A 91 -5.95 -6.05 6.31
C LYS A 91 -5.77 -5.82 4.82
N ALA A 92 -4.88 -6.58 4.17
CA ALA A 92 -4.67 -6.49 2.73
C ALA A 92 -5.93 -6.93 1.97
N PHE A 93 -6.56 -8.02 2.43
CA PHE A 93 -7.81 -8.53 1.87
C PHE A 93 -8.97 -7.55 2.04
N LEU A 94 -9.23 -7.09 3.27
CA LEU A 94 -10.33 -6.15 3.52
C LEU A 94 -10.10 -4.81 2.80
N GLY A 95 -8.85 -4.31 2.82
CA GLY A 95 -8.47 -3.12 2.08
C GLY A 95 -8.65 -3.29 0.58
N GLY A 96 -8.31 -4.45 0.03
CA GLY A 96 -8.54 -4.81 -1.37
C GLY A 96 -10.02 -4.82 -1.72
N ILE A 97 -10.89 -5.43 -0.91
CA ILE A 97 -12.35 -5.41 -1.11
C ILE A 97 -12.90 -3.99 -1.10
N LEU A 98 -12.58 -3.22 -0.07
CA LEU A 98 -13.07 -1.84 0.06
C LEU A 98 -12.54 -0.96 -1.07
N GLY A 99 -11.27 -1.14 -1.44
CA GLY A 99 -10.67 -0.51 -2.61
C GLY A 99 -11.39 -0.88 -3.90
N THR A 100 -11.73 -2.15 -4.11
CA THR A 100 -12.52 -2.61 -5.27
C THR A 100 -13.87 -1.89 -5.35
N LEU A 101 -14.60 -1.86 -4.24
CA LEU A 101 -15.93 -1.25 -4.16
C LEU A 101 -15.86 0.26 -4.38
N GLY A 102 -14.92 0.94 -3.72
CA GLY A 102 -14.72 2.37 -3.89
C GLY A 102 -14.28 2.75 -5.30
N GLY A 103 -13.38 1.95 -5.88
CA GLY A 103 -12.94 2.11 -7.26
C GLY A 103 -14.05 1.85 -8.28
N ALA A 104 -14.87 0.82 -8.07
CA ALA A 104 -16.04 0.52 -8.88
C ALA A 104 -17.04 1.68 -8.90
N LEU A 105 -17.42 2.16 -7.71
CA LEU A 105 -18.35 3.27 -7.54
C LEU A 105 -17.78 4.55 -8.16
N GLY A 106 -16.50 4.85 -7.92
CA GLY A 106 -15.83 5.98 -8.53
C GLY A 106 -15.86 5.88 -10.07
N GLY A 107 -15.53 4.72 -10.63
CA GLY A 107 -15.52 4.48 -12.08
C GLY A 107 -16.88 4.69 -12.73
N VAL A 108 -17.95 4.16 -12.12
CA VAL A 108 -19.33 4.35 -12.61
C VAL A 108 -19.74 5.81 -12.56
N LEU A 109 -19.42 6.51 -11.47
CA LEU A 109 -19.77 7.93 -11.29
C LEU A 109 -18.96 8.85 -12.18
N ASN A 110 -17.80 8.41 -12.68
CA ASN A 110 -16.96 9.21 -13.57
C ASN A 110 -17.68 9.61 -14.86
N LEU A 111 -18.55 8.77 -15.39
CA LEU A 111 -19.25 9.03 -16.66
C LEU A 111 -20.26 10.18 -16.61
N PRO A 112 -21.27 10.19 -15.71
CA PRO A 112 -22.18 11.33 -15.62
C PRO A 112 -21.42 12.61 -15.26
N LEU A 113 -20.32 12.51 -14.49
CA LEU A 113 -19.48 13.66 -14.18
C LEU A 113 -18.73 14.17 -15.41
N LYS A 114 -18.20 13.29 -16.26
CA LYS A 114 -17.58 13.68 -17.54
C LYS A 114 -18.55 14.48 -18.40
N ASP A 115 -19.79 14.04 -18.52
CA ASP A 115 -20.79 14.74 -19.35
C ASP A 115 -21.13 16.14 -18.80
N ILE A 116 -21.11 16.32 -17.47
CA ILE A 116 -21.34 17.62 -16.82
C ILE A 116 -20.12 18.55 -16.96
N PHE A 117 -18.91 18.00 -16.92
CA PHE A 117 -17.66 18.75 -16.76
C PHE A 117 -16.77 18.78 -18.02
N GLN A 118 -17.29 18.36 -19.18
CA GLN A 118 -16.58 18.29 -20.47
C GLN A 118 -16.13 19.66 -21.03
N SER A 119 -16.62 20.77 -20.50
CA SER A 119 -16.42 22.11 -21.09
C SER A 119 -15.02 22.71 -20.92
N SER A 120 -14.16 22.15 -20.05
CA SER A 120 -12.75 22.57 -19.96
C SER A 120 -11.82 21.49 -19.37
N ASP A 121 -10.54 21.57 -19.73
CA ASP A 121 -9.50 20.64 -19.25
C ASP A 121 -9.39 20.60 -17.72
N PHE A 122 -9.56 21.76 -17.06
CA PHE A 122 -9.57 21.85 -15.60
C PHE A 122 -10.78 21.10 -15.01
N LEU A 123 -11.97 21.28 -15.58
CA LEU A 123 -13.18 20.61 -15.13
C LEU A 123 -13.11 19.09 -15.36
N SER A 124 -12.44 18.64 -16.43
CA SER A 124 -12.17 17.21 -16.64
C SER A 124 -11.34 16.60 -15.49
N SER A 125 -10.39 17.35 -14.92
CA SER A 125 -9.59 16.88 -13.77
C SER A 125 -10.41 16.78 -12.48
N LEU A 126 -11.50 17.55 -12.35
CA LEU A 126 -12.43 17.44 -11.22
C LEU A 126 -13.25 16.14 -11.26
N THR A 127 -13.50 15.57 -12.44
CA THR A 127 -14.17 14.25 -12.54
C THR A 127 -13.31 13.15 -11.95
N ILE A 128 -11.99 13.20 -12.23
CA ILE A 128 -11.01 12.27 -11.69
C ILE A 128 -10.77 12.52 -10.19
N PHE A 129 -10.80 13.78 -9.75
CA PHE A 129 -10.86 14.12 -8.32
C PHE A 129 -12.02 13.41 -7.63
N ALA A 130 -13.25 13.56 -8.14
CA ALA A 130 -14.44 12.98 -7.51
C ALA A 130 -14.37 11.44 -7.49
N THR A 131 -13.96 10.84 -8.60
CA THR A 131 -13.76 9.39 -8.74
C THR A 131 -12.84 8.84 -7.66
N TRP A 132 -11.66 9.44 -7.49
CA TRP A 132 -10.67 8.96 -6.54
C TRP A 132 -10.94 9.43 -5.10
N ALA A 133 -11.70 10.50 -4.89
CA ALA A 133 -12.22 10.86 -3.57
C ALA A 133 -13.15 9.77 -3.02
N ILE A 134 -13.97 9.17 -3.88
CA ILE A 134 -14.83 8.04 -3.51
C ILE A 134 -13.97 6.81 -3.25
N GLY A 135 -13.06 6.45 -4.17
CA GLY A 135 -12.12 5.34 -3.94
C GLY A 135 -11.34 5.48 -2.63
N GLY A 136 -10.80 6.67 -2.37
CA GLY A 136 -10.07 6.99 -1.17
C GLY A 136 -10.90 6.92 0.11
N THR A 137 -12.18 7.28 0.06
CA THR A 137 -13.13 7.13 1.19
C THR A 137 -13.18 5.68 1.69
N PHE A 138 -13.37 4.73 0.78
CA PHE A 138 -13.44 3.31 1.14
C PHE A 138 -12.09 2.77 1.63
N ILE A 139 -11.01 3.11 0.94
CA ILE A 139 -9.65 2.68 1.32
C ILE A 139 -9.29 3.21 2.72
N GLY A 140 -9.57 4.48 3.00
CA GLY A 140 -9.31 5.12 4.28
C GLY A 140 -10.13 4.55 5.44
N ALA A 141 -11.34 4.05 5.18
CA ALA A 141 -12.19 3.42 6.19
C ALA A 141 -11.61 2.10 6.73
N THR A 142 -10.75 1.41 5.96
CA THR A 142 -10.23 0.06 6.25
C THR A 142 -9.67 -0.06 7.67
N SER A 143 -8.70 0.80 8.03
CA SER A 143 -8.04 0.75 9.34
C SER A 143 -9.04 0.99 10.49
N GLY A 144 -10.01 1.88 10.31
CA GLY A 144 -11.06 2.14 11.31
C GLY A 144 -12.04 0.98 11.49
N ILE A 145 -12.41 0.30 10.40
CA ILE A 145 -13.33 -0.85 10.42
C ILE A 145 -12.68 -2.02 11.16
N ILE A 146 -11.41 -2.31 10.88
CA ILE A 146 -10.67 -3.39 11.55
C ILE A 146 -10.59 -3.15 13.06
N GLU A 147 -10.34 -1.91 13.47
CA GLU A 147 -10.27 -1.55 14.88
C GLU A 147 -11.65 -1.32 15.53
N ARG A 148 -12.75 -1.47 14.75
CA ARG A 148 -14.14 -1.29 15.20
C ARG A 148 -14.37 0.03 15.93
N ASN A 149 -13.72 1.11 15.48
CA ASN A 149 -13.79 2.41 16.13
C ASN A 149 -14.37 3.48 15.20
N LYS A 150 -15.60 3.95 15.50
CA LYS A 150 -16.32 4.95 14.70
C LYS A 150 -15.52 6.24 14.45
N LYS A 151 -14.78 6.73 15.43
CA LYS A 151 -13.97 7.95 15.27
C LYS A 151 -12.83 7.73 14.28
N LYS A 152 -12.20 6.56 14.32
CA LYS A 152 -11.12 6.18 13.39
C LYS A 152 -11.65 5.92 11.98
N ILE A 153 -12.86 5.35 11.86
CA ILE A 153 -13.55 5.21 10.57
C ILE A 153 -13.77 6.59 9.96
N PHE A 154 -14.39 7.52 10.71
CA PHE A 154 -14.68 8.87 10.19
C PHE A 154 -13.40 9.62 9.79
N ALA A 155 -12.37 9.56 10.63
CA ALA A 155 -11.09 10.18 10.32
C ALA A 155 -10.42 9.56 9.08
N GLY A 156 -10.45 8.23 8.96
CA GLY A 156 -9.95 7.51 7.79
C GLY A 156 -10.71 7.87 6.51
N VAL A 157 -12.04 7.93 6.57
CA VAL A 157 -12.91 8.35 5.46
C VAL A 157 -12.57 9.76 5.00
N LEU A 158 -12.46 10.73 5.92
CA LEU A 158 -12.19 12.12 5.57
C LEU A 158 -10.82 12.30 4.90
N PHE A 159 -9.77 11.72 5.48
CA PHE A 159 -8.42 11.82 4.92
C PHE A 159 -8.24 10.98 3.66
N GLY A 160 -8.97 9.86 3.56
CA GLY A 160 -9.08 9.07 2.35
C GLY A 160 -9.73 9.85 1.22
N LEU A 161 -10.84 10.55 1.49
CA LEU A 161 -11.52 11.42 0.53
C LEU A 161 -10.59 12.53 0.03
N ILE A 162 -9.96 13.27 0.95
CA ILE A 162 -9.04 14.36 0.62
C ILE A 162 -7.84 13.84 -0.19
N GLY A 163 -7.18 12.79 0.31
CA GLY A 163 -5.99 12.24 -0.35
C GLY A 163 -6.30 11.61 -1.69
N GLY A 164 -7.42 10.91 -1.81
CA GLY A 164 -7.89 10.33 -3.06
C GLY A 164 -8.26 11.41 -4.08
N GLY A 165 -9.00 12.43 -3.66
CA GLY A 165 -9.39 13.54 -4.54
C GLY A 165 -8.18 14.32 -5.04
N ILE A 166 -7.33 14.81 -4.14
CA ILE A 166 -6.12 15.56 -4.51
C ILE A 166 -5.20 14.68 -5.36
N GLY A 167 -5.04 13.40 -5.01
CA GLY A 167 -4.26 12.45 -5.78
C GLY A 167 -4.79 12.28 -7.20
N GLY A 168 -6.11 12.09 -7.35
CA GLY A 168 -6.79 12.01 -8.65
C GLY A 168 -6.56 13.25 -9.50
N PHE A 169 -6.75 14.43 -8.93
CA PHE A 169 -6.55 15.71 -9.61
C PHE A 169 -5.09 15.91 -10.05
N LEU A 170 -4.13 15.69 -9.14
CA LEU A 170 -2.71 15.85 -9.48
C LEU A 170 -2.27 14.81 -10.52
N GLY A 171 -2.75 13.58 -10.41
CA GLY A 171 -2.52 12.51 -11.38
C GLY A 171 -3.03 12.86 -12.77
N SER A 172 -4.23 13.43 -12.88
CA SER A 172 -4.81 13.84 -14.17
C SER A 172 -4.10 15.03 -14.78
N VAL A 173 -3.78 16.05 -13.97
CA VAL A 173 -3.03 17.23 -14.42
C VAL A 173 -1.64 16.85 -14.90
N PHE A 174 -0.94 15.98 -14.16
CA PHE A 174 0.37 15.45 -14.55
C PHE A 174 0.29 14.70 -15.88
N TYR A 175 -0.68 13.80 -16.03
CA TYR A 175 -0.89 13.04 -17.26
C TYR A 175 -1.17 13.94 -18.45
N GLY A 176 -2.12 14.88 -18.31
CA GLY A 176 -2.48 15.83 -19.37
C GLY A 176 -1.31 16.72 -19.77
N SER A 177 -0.57 17.24 -18.78
CA SER A 177 0.57 18.12 -19.03
C SER A 177 1.69 17.42 -19.78
N ILE A 178 2.01 16.17 -19.43
CA ILE A 178 3.06 15.43 -20.14
C ILE A 178 2.64 15.10 -21.58
N LEU A 179 1.39 14.66 -21.78
CA LEU A 179 0.91 14.33 -23.12
C LEU A 179 0.87 15.55 -24.04
N ILE A 180 0.41 16.69 -23.53
CA ILE A 180 0.27 17.91 -24.34
C ILE A 180 1.65 18.54 -24.61
N GLN A 181 2.51 18.67 -23.59
CA GLN A 181 3.76 19.40 -23.73
C GLN A 181 4.88 18.59 -24.38
N PHE A 182 4.99 17.30 -24.06
CA PHE A 182 6.11 16.47 -24.51
C PHE A 182 5.73 15.51 -25.64
N ASN A 183 4.43 15.27 -25.87
CA ASN A 183 3.89 14.33 -26.87
C ASN A 183 4.78 13.09 -27.09
N PRO A 184 5.03 12.29 -26.04
CA PRO A 184 6.03 11.24 -26.09
C PRO A 184 5.69 10.22 -27.17
N GLN A 185 6.52 10.08 -28.19
CA GLN A 185 6.22 9.16 -29.31
C GLN A 185 6.52 7.69 -29.00
N GLY A 186 7.39 7.43 -28.02
CA GLY A 186 7.72 6.08 -27.59
C GLY A 186 6.56 5.38 -26.87
N TRP A 187 6.18 4.20 -27.33
CA TRP A 187 5.14 3.38 -26.69
C TRP A 187 5.43 3.16 -25.20
N LEU A 188 6.67 2.80 -24.87
CA LEU A 188 7.08 2.56 -23.48
C LEU A 188 6.93 3.83 -22.62
N ILE A 189 7.33 4.99 -23.14
CA ILE A 189 7.26 6.26 -22.42
C ILE A 189 5.81 6.61 -22.09
N LYS A 190 4.88 6.45 -23.05
CA LYS A 190 3.45 6.66 -22.81
C LYS A 190 2.94 5.80 -21.64
N ARG A 191 3.35 4.52 -21.56
CA ARG A 191 2.95 3.63 -20.46
C ARG A 191 3.57 4.02 -19.14
N LEU A 192 4.84 4.42 -19.13
CA LEU A 192 5.49 4.93 -17.93
C LEU A 192 4.79 6.19 -17.41
N VAL A 193 4.30 7.06 -18.29
CA VAL A 193 3.56 8.27 -17.93
C VAL A 193 2.18 7.94 -17.33
N GLU A 194 1.44 7.00 -17.93
CA GLU A 194 0.18 6.50 -17.37
C GLU A 194 0.38 5.84 -16.00
N GLY A 195 1.39 4.96 -15.89
CA GLY A 195 1.76 4.34 -14.63
C GLY A 195 2.17 5.37 -13.59
N ALA A 196 2.98 6.37 -13.95
CA ALA A 196 3.41 7.43 -13.05
C ALA A 196 2.23 8.30 -12.58
N SER A 197 1.25 8.55 -13.44
CA SER A 197 0.00 9.22 -13.06
C SER A 197 -0.75 8.41 -12.00
N GLY A 198 -0.96 7.11 -12.22
CA GLY A 198 -1.58 6.21 -11.23
C GLY A 198 -0.77 6.11 -9.93
N GLY A 199 0.55 6.11 -10.05
CA GLY A 199 1.47 6.16 -8.92
C GLY A 199 1.31 7.46 -8.12
N LEU A 200 1.16 8.61 -8.78
CA LEU A 200 0.94 9.89 -8.11
C LEU A 200 -0.39 9.90 -7.32
N VAL A 201 -1.45 9.34 -7.89
CA VAL A 201 -2.73 9.14 -7.18
C VAL A 201 -2.50 8.34 -5.89
N GLY A 202 -1.83 7.18 -6.01
CA GLY A 202 -1.53 6.33 -4.88
C GLY A 202 -0.62 6.98 -3.84
N ALA A 203 0.37 7.74 -4.27
CA ALA A 203 1.32 8.43 -3.41
C ALA A 203 0.63 9.45 -2.52
N VAL A 204 -0.22 10.29 -3.11
CA VAL A 204 -0.94 11.35 -2.40
C VAL A 204 -2.01 10.74 -1.49
N LEU A 205 -2.79 9.78 -1.97
CA LEU A 205 -3.77 9.06 -1.16
C LEU A 205 -3.15 8.50 0.11
N TRP A 206 -2.06 7.74 -0.04
CA TRP A 206 -1.39 7.10 1.09
C TRP A 206 -0.56 8.05 1.95
N PHE A 207 -0.19 9.22 1.43
CA PHE A 207 0.38 10.30 2.24
C PHE A 207 -0.64 10.78 3.28
N PHE A 208 -1.85 11.14 2.85
CA PHE A 208 -2.90 11.61 3.77
C PHE A 208 -3.39 10.51 4.71
N ILE A 209 -3.60 9.29 4.21
CA ILE A 209 -3.95 8.15 5.07
C ILE A 209 -2.83 7.86 6.08
N GLY A 210 -1.56 7.93 5.65
CA GLY A 210 -0.41 7.73 6.52
C GLY A 210 -0.33 8.75 7.66
N ILE A 211 -0.68 10.02 7.39
CA ILE A 211 -0.76 11.07 8.42
C ILE A 211 -1.81 10.72 9.47
N ILE A 212 -3.05 10.45 9.05
CA ILE A 212 -4.13 10.19 10.01
C ILE A 212 -3.92 8.89 10.77
N GLU A 213 -3.34 7.89 10.12
CA GLU A 213 -3.00 6.64 10.77
C GLU A 213 -2.02 6.87 11.92
N LYS A 214 -0.97 7.66 11.68
CA LYS A 214 0.06 7.91 12.68
C LYS A 214 -0.44 8.82 13.80
N LEU A 215 -1.24 9.83 13.48
CA LEU A 215 -1.70 10.82 14.45
C LEU A 215 -2.88 10.33 15.30
N TYR A 216 -3.79 9.55 14.72
CA TYR A 216 -5.09 9.27 15.33
C TYR A 216 -5.41 7.78 15.49
N ILE A 217 -5.04 6.96 14.51
CA ILE A 217 -5.41 5.53 14.51
C ILE A 217 -4.45 4.71 15.37
N PHE A 218 -3.14 4.91 15.28
CA PHE A 218 -2.15 4.10 16.01
C PHE A 218 -1.77 4.63 17.39
N HIS A 219 -2.57 5.53 17.99
CA HIS A 219 -2.38 5.93 19.37
C HIS A 219 -2.81 4.79 20.32
N ARG A 220 -1.94 3.79 20.50
CA ARG A 220 -2.13 2.65 21.43
C ARG A 220 -1.30 2.90 22.69
N ARG A 221 -1.82 2.49 23.86
CA ARG A 221 -1.08 2.57 25.13
C ARG A 221 0.16 1.66 25.06
N GLU A 222 1.31 2.21 25.37
CA GLU A 222 2.56 1.46 25.55
C GLU A 222 2.55 0.80 26.94
N ASP A 223 2.87 -0.49 27.00
CA ASP A 223 3.05 -1.21 28.28
C ASP A 223 4.55 -1.50 28.49
N PRO A 224 5.22 -0.85 29.45
CA PRO A 224 6.66 -1.02 29.67
C PRO A 224 7.05 -2.43 30.14
N LYS A 225 6.12 -3.19 30.73
CA LYS A 225 6.39 -4.54 31.24
C LYS A 225 6.22 -5.64 30.19
N LEU A 226 5.71 -5.30 29.00
CA LEU A 226 5.39 -6.28 27.98
C LEU A 226 6.64 -6.88 27.32
N GLU A 227 6.81 -8.20 27.40
CA GLU A 227 7.89 -8.93 26.73
C GLU A 227 7.43 -9.63 25.44
N LYS A 228 6.16 -10.06 25.39
CA LYS A 228 5.54 -10.68 24.21
C LYS A 228 4.09 -10.23 24.08
N LYS A 229 3.58 -10.15 22.84
CA LYS A 229 2.17 -9.81 22.58
C LYS A 229 1.36 -11.10 22.42
N VAL A 230 0.42 -11.35 23.33
CA VAL A 230 -0.52 -12.47 23.22
C VAL A 230 -1.77 -12.00 22.49
N CYS A 231 -2.20 -12.73 21.46
CA CYS A 231 -3.44 -12.42 20.77
C CYS A 231 -4.65 -12.82 21.64
N ALA A 232 -5.56 -11.88 21.90
CA ALA A 232 -6.78 -12.15 22.67
C ALA A 232 -7.76 -13.10 21.97
N SER A 233 -7.70 -13.24 20.64
CA SER A 233 -8.61 -14.09 19.87
C SER A 233 -8.12 -15.53 19.74
N CYS A 234 -6.83 -15.75 19.46
CA CYS A 234 -6.28 -17.08 19.21
C CYS A 234 -5.24 -17.56 20.24
N GLY A 235 -4.92 -16.75 21.26
CA GLY A 235 -3.95 -17.09 22.29
C GLY A 235 -2.48 -17.15 21.85
N LYS A 236 -2.18 -17.01 20.55
CA LYS A 236 -0.82 -17.16 20.03
C LYS A 236 0.09 -15.99 20.41
N GLN A 237 1.34 -16.30 20.75
CA GLN A 237 2.38 -15.32 21.06
C GLN A 237 2.94 -14.71 19.77
N ASN A 238 3.10 -13.39 19.76
CA ASN A 238 3.64 -12.61 18.64
C ASN A 238 4.83 -11.78 19.13
N GLN A 239 5.77 -11.53 18.21
CA GLN A 239 6.89 -10.63 18.47
C GLN A 239 6.39 -9.19 18.71
N LEU A 240 7.15 -8.44 19.49
CA LEU A 240 6.82 -7.06 19.89
C LEU A 240 6.61 -6.11 18.69
N LYS A 241 7.29 -6.36 17.57
CA LYS A 241 7.20 -5.54 16.35
C LYS A 241 5.83 -5.60 15.65
N PHE A 242 5.05 -6.66 15.86
CA PHE A 242 3.81 -6.86 15.11
C PHE A 242 2.65 -6.04 15.69
N TRP A 243 1.84 -5.48 14.79
CA TRP A 243 0.60 -4.74 15.11
C TRP A 243 -0.65 -5.61 15.04
N TYR A 244 -0.56 -6.74 14.33
CA TYR A 244 -1.61 -7.73 14.10
C TYR A 244 -1.06 -9.11 14.42
N CYS A 245 -1.93 -10.03 14.80
CA CYS A 245 -1.52 -11.40 15.06
C CYS A 245 -1.14 -12.10 13.75
N VAL A 246 0.03 -12.74 13.73
CA VAL A 246 0.55 -13.46 12.55
C VAL A 246 -0.36 -14.62 12.13
N SER A 247 -1.11 -15.21 13.07
CA SER A 247 -1.94 -16.39 12.78
C SER A 247 -3.39 -16.09 12.46
N CYS A 248 -4.01 -15.09 13.11
CA CYS A 248 -5.44 -14.79 12.90
C CYS A 248 -5.69 -13.37 12.35
N GLY A 249 -4.67 -12.54 12.18
CA GLY A 249 -4.80 -11.19 11.64
C GLY A 249 -5.50 -10.17 12.57
N HIS A 250 -5.96 -10.56 13.76
CA HIS A 250 -6.60 -9.64 14.70
C HIS A 250 -5.62 -8.59 15.26
N PRO A 251 -6.09 -7.34 15.51
CA PRO A 251 -5.23 -6.28 16.03
C PRO A 251 -4.77 -6.58 17.46
N LEU A 252 -3.48 -6.33 17.72
CA LEU A 252 -2.89 -6.50 19.05
C LEU A 252 -3.04 -5.19 19.85
N PRO A 253 -3.73 -5.17 21.00
CA PRO A 253 -4.19 -3.93 21.64
C PRO A 253 -3.05 -3.08 22.21
N THR A 254 -1.92 -3.68 22.57
CA THR A 254 -0.79 -3.01 23.23
C THR A 254 0.35 -2.70 22.26
N ALA A 255 0.87 -1.48 22.34
CA ALA A 255 2.12 -1.12 21.68
C ALA A 255 3.30 -1.64 22.51
N ALA A 256 4.35 -2.11 21.83
CA ALA A 256 5.57 -2.52 22.52
C ALA A 256 6.33 -1.27 23.01
N PRO A 257 6.97 -1.34 24.19
CA PRO A 257 7.75 -0.21 24.68
C PRO A 257 8.97 -0.01 23.76
N ARG A 258 9.21 1.24 23.38
CA ARG A 258 10.24 1.59 22.38
C ARG A 258 11.64 1.11 22.77
N GLN A 259 11.93 1.04 24.06
CA GLN A 259 13.20 0.59 24.63
C GLN A 259 13.47 -0.92 24.42
N LYS A 260 12.42 -1.72 24.22
CA LYS A 260 12.53 -3.19 24.01
C LYS A 260 12.42 -3.58 22.54
N MET A 261 12.20 -2.63 21.63
CA MET A 261 12.25 -2.92 20.20
C MET A 261 13.71 -3.01 19.76
N VAL A 262 14.15 -4.22 19.39
CA VAL A 262 15.52 -4.48 18.90
C VAL A 262 15.76 -3.63 17.66
N LEU A 263 16.65 -2.65 17.80
CA LEU A 263 17.13 -1.85 16.68
C LEU A 263 18.31 -2.58 16.05
N THR A 264 18.11 -3.16 14.87
CA THR A 264 19.22 -3.75 14.12
C THR A 264 20.19 -2.63 13.70
N PRO A 265 21.51 -2.83 13.81
CA PRO A 265 22.50 -1.82 13.42
C PRO A 265 22.41 -1.48 11.93
N TYR A 266 21.92 -2.40 11.10
CA TYR A 266 21.77 -2.24 9.65
C TYR A 266 20.38 -1.73 9.22
N ARG A 267 19.94 -0.57 9.74
CA ARG A 267 18.63 0.03 9.37
C ARG A 267 18.43 0.22 7.86
N GLY A 268 19.50 0.46 7.10
CA GLY A 268 19.45 0.58 5.64
C GLY A 268 19.05 -0.73 4.96
N MET A 269 19.72 -1.83 5.33
CA MET A 269 19.42 -3.16 4.78
C MET A 269 18.03 -3.64 5.20
N GLU A 270 17.60 -3.38 6.44
CA GLU A 270 16.25 -3.73 6.90
C GLU A 270 15.17 -3.07 6.01
N ARG A 271 15.38 -1.83 5.55
CA ARG A 271 14.46 -1.18 4.60
C ARG A 271 14.42 -1.89 3.26
N VAL A 272 15.57 -2.34 2.74
CA VAL A 272 15.65 -3.08 1.47
C VAL A 272 14.95 -4.43 1.59
N VAL A 273 15.17 -5.16 2.70
CA VAL A 273 14.45 -6.41 3.01
C VAL A 273 12.94 -6.17 2.99
N ASN A 274 12.46 -5.15 3.71
CA ASN A 274 11.04 -4.81 3.74
C ASN A 274 10.48 -4.44 2.36
N SER A 275 11.27 -3.77 1.51
CA SER A 275 10.88 -3.49 0.11
C SER A 275 10.72 -4.77 -0.71
N PHE A 276 11.61 -5.75 -0.57
CA PHE A 276 11.47 -7.04 -1.26
C PHE A 276 10.28 -7.85 -0.75
N VAL A 277 10.02 -7.84 0.56
CA VAL A 277 8.81 -8.44 1.12
C VAL A 277 7.56 -7.76 0.55
N PHE A 278 7.54 -6.43 0.49
CA PHE A 278 6.44 -5.68 -0.11
C PHE A 278 6.23 -6.03 -1.59
N LEU A 279 7.30 -6.10 -2.38
CA LEU A 279 7.24 -6.50 -3.79
C LEU A 279 6.71 -7.93 -3.95
N SER A 280 7.19 -8.87 -3.15
CA SER A 280 6.71 -10.27 -3.14
C SER A 280 5.19 -10.33 -2.96
N TRP A 281 4.65 -9.61 -1.97
CA TRP A 281 3.20 -9.52 -1.77
C TRP A 281 2.47 -8.83 -2.92
N LEU A 282 3.04 -7.76 -3.48
CA LEU A 282 2.45 -7.01 -4.58
C LEU A 282 2.35 -7.85 -5.86
N PHE A 283 3.35 -8.70 -6.13
CA PHE A 283 3.29 -9.71 -7.20
C PHE A 283 2.23 -10.77 -6.91
N GLY A 284 2.11 -11.23 -5.66
CA GLY A 284 1.04 -12.15 -5.25
C GLY A 284 -0.35 -11.58 -5.53
N VAL A 285 -0.60 -10.33 -5.12
CA VAL A 285 -1.86 -9.61 -5.41
C VAL A 285 -2.06 -9.47 -6.92
N THR A 286 -1.01 -9.11 -7.65
CA THR A 286 -1.06 -9.00 -9.12
C THR A 286 -1.52 -10.30 -9.75
N GLY A 287 -0.93 -11.45 -9.40
CA GLY A 287 -1.33 -12.74 -9.94
C GLY A 287 -2.77 -13.09 -9.62
N VAL A 288 -3.21 -12.89 -8.37
CA VAL A 288 -4.59 -13.19 -7.95
C VAL A 288 -5.63 -12.40 -8.77
N ILE A 289 -5.29 -11.19 -9.23
CA ILE A 289 -6.19 -10.35 -10.04
C ILE A 289 -6.05 -10.69 -11.53
N THR A 290 -4.83 -10.74 -12.06
CA THR A 290 -4.61 -10.83 -13.53
C THR A 290 -4.89 -12.22 -14.07
N ILE A 291 -4.58 -13.28 -13.31
CA ILE A 291 -4.71 -14.67 -13.78
C ILE A 291 -6.18 -15.02 -14.07
N PRO A 292 -7.15 -14.78 -13.17
CA PRO A 292 -8.56 -15.06 -13.47
C PRO A 292 -9.06 -14.27 -14.68
N VAL A 293 -8.71 -12.99 -14.77
CA VAL A 293 -9.15 -12.12 -15.88
C VAL A 293 -8.63 -12.64 -17.21
N ILE A 294 -7.32 -12.93 -17.30
CA ILE A 294 -6.72 -13.46 -18.52
C ILE A 294 -7.31 -14.84 -18.85
N PHE A 295 -7.48 -15.70 -17.86
CA PHE A 295 -8.10 -17.02 -18.04
C PHE A 295 -9.49 -16.90 -18.68
N PHE A 296 -10.39 -16.05 -18.15
CA PHE A 296 -11.73 -15.89 -18.71
C PHE A 296 -11.73 -15.31 -20.12
N VAL A 297 -10.82 -14.39 -20.44
CA VAL A 297 -10.71 -13.83 -21.80
C VAL A 297 -10.31 -14.90 -22.80
N PHE A 298 -9.28 -15.69 -22.48
CA PHE A 298 -8.82 -16.76 -23.38
C PHE A 298 -9.79 -17.95 -23.41
N LEU A 299 -10.57 -18.18 -22.35
CA LEU A 299 -11.55 -19.28 -22.30
C LEU A 299 -12.60 -19.16 -23.41
N ILE A 300 -12.94 -17.94 -23.82
CA ILE A 300 -13.89 -17.66 -24.91
C ILE A 300 -13.27 -17.99 -26.28
N GLN A 301 -11.94 -17.88 -26.41
CA GLN A 301 -11.23 -18.10 -27.66
C GLN A 301 -10.86 -19.58 -27.84
N ASP A 302 -10.18 -20.16 -26.85
CA ASP A 302 -9.71 -21.54 -26.87
C ASP A 302 -9.48 -22.02 -25.42
N VAL A 303 -10.20 -23.09 -25.03
CA VAL A 303 -10.14 -23.66 -23.69
C VAL A 303 -8.74 -24.16 -23.35
N ILE A 304 -8.06 -24.86 -24.27
CA ILE A 304 -6.73 -25.44 -24.02
C ILE A 304 -5.72 -24.31 -23.85
N LEU A 305 -5.76 -23.30 -24.72
CA LEU A 305 -4.88 -22.14 -24.63
C LEU A 305 -5.08 -21.39 -23.31
N ALA A 306 -6.32 -21.21 -22.85
CA ALA A 306 -6.64 -20.57 -21.59
C ALA A 306 -5.99 -21.28 -20.39
N PHE A 307 -6.08 -22.62 -20.33
CA PHE A 307 -5.43 -23.40 -19.28
C PHE A 307 -3.90 -23.31 -19.34
N ILE A 308 -3.30 -23.42 -20.52
CA ILE A 308 -1.84 -23.31 -20.68
C ILE A 308 -1.35 -21.94 -20.22
N ILE A 309 -1.97 -20.86 -20.67
CA ILE A 309 -1.61 -19.49 -20.29
C ILE A 309 -1.80 -19.29 -18.77
N ALA A 310 -2.91 -19.76 -18.20
CA ALA A 310 -3.16 -19.63 -16.77
C ALA A 310 -2.10 -20.37 -15.94
N ILE A 311 -1.74 -21.60 -16.30
CA ILE A 311 -0.67 -22.36 -15.61
C ILE A 311 0.67 -21.62 -15.71
N LEU A 312 1.04 -21.13 -16.90
CA LEU A 312 2.27 -20.37 -17.09
C LEU A 312 2.30 -19.08 -16.25
N LEU A 313 1.19 -18.35 -16.16
CA LEU A 313 1.07 -17.14 -15.36
C LEU A 313 1.09 -17.43 -13.85
N ILE A 314 0.45 -18.52 -13.40
CA ILE A 314 0.51 -18.97 -12.00
C ILE A 314 1.96 -19.30 -11.63
N LEU A 315 2.64 -20.09 -12.46
CA LEU A 315 4.04 -20.47 -12.24
C LEU A 315 4.95 -19.24 -12.24
N SER A 316 4.82 -18.37 -13.23
CA SER A 316 5.62 -17.14 -13.32
C SER A 316 5.41 -16.22 -12.11
N THR A 317 4.15 -16.03 -11.70
CA THR A 317 3.84 -15.20 -10.53
C THR A 317 4.40 -15.83 -9.26
N TYR A 318 4.25 -17.13 -9.08
CA TYR A 318 4.82 -17.86 -7.94
C TYR A 318 6.34 -17.74 -7.90
N LEU A 319 7.03 -17.90 -9.04
CA LEU A 319 8.47 -17.73 -9.15
C LEU A 319 8.91 -16.32 -8.74
N LEU A 320 8.19 -15.26 -9.16
CA LEU A 320 8.49 -13.88 -8.75
C LEU A 320 8.28 -13.69 -7.24
N VAL A 321 7.16 -14.20 -6.69
CA VAL A 321 6.88 -14.14 -5.24
C VAL A 321 8.01 -14.80 -4.45
N VAL A 322 8.40 -16.01 -4.84
CA VAL A 322 9.49 -16.78 -4.20
C VAL A 322 10.83 -16.09 -4.38
N PHE A 323 11.14 -15.58 -5.57
CA PHE A 323 12.40 -14.90 -5.85
C PHE A 323 12.60 -13.67 -4.95
N PHE A 324 11.60 -12.79 -4.84
CA PHE A 324 11.70 -11.63 -3.96
C PHE A 324 11.76 -12.03 -2.48
N ARG A 325 11.05 -13.09 -2.09
CA ARG A 325 11.12 -13.61 -0.72
C ARG A 325 12.51 -14.17 -0.40
N PHE A 326 13.08 -14.92 -1.33
CA PHE A 326 14.42 -15.47 -1.23
C PHE A 326 15.48 -14.37 -1.12
N LEU A 327 15.40 -13.31 -1.94
CA LEU A 327 16.29 -12.15 -1.81
C LEU A 327 16.17 -11.48 -0.43
N ALA A 328 14.95 -11.33 0.09
CA ALA A 328 14.72 -10.79 1.43
C ALA A 328 15.35 -11.69 2.53
N ASP A 329 15.23 -13.00 2.41
CA ASP A 329 15.77 -13.97 3.36
C ASP A 329 17.31 -14.05 3.32
N ILE A 330 17.93 -13.98 2.12
CA ILE A 330 19.39 -13.86 1.97
C ILE A 330 19.89 -12.61 2.70
N LEU A 331 19.31 -11.45 2.40
CA LEU A 331 19.72 -10.20 3.03
C LEU A 331 19.51 -10.23 4.54
N THR A 332 18.41 -10.84 5.01
CA THR A 332 18.15 -10.98 6.45
C THR A 332 19.20 -11.85 7.12
N THR A 333 19.66 -12.91 6.45
CA THR A 333 20.71 -13.80 6.96
C THR A 333 22.05 -13.07 7.03
N LEU A 334 22.39 -12.27 6.01
CA LEU A 334 23.60 -11.43 5.99
C LEU A 334 23.62 -10.36 7.10
N MET A 335 22.46 -9.94 7.60
CA MET A 335 22.34 -8.98 8.70
C MET A 335 22.51 -9.59 10.09
N ARG A 336 22.47 -10.92 10.25
CA ARG A 336 22.66 -11.55 11.56
C ARG A 336 24.16 -11.48 11.92
N PRO A 337 24.54 -10.79 13.01
CA PRO A 337 25.94 -10.80 13.43
C PRO A 337 26.34 -12.24 13.82
N PRO A 338 27.56 -12.70 13.48
CA PRO A 338 28.04 -14.07 13.74
C PRO A 338 28.31 -14.40 15.22
N SER A 339 27.68 -13.74 16.20
CA SER A 339 28.09 -13.79 17.62
C SER A 339 26.97 -14.08 18.64
N LEU A 340 25.83 -14.65 18.26
CA LEU A 340 24.80 -15.09 19.21
C LEU A 340 24.59 -16.61 19.28
N GLU A 341 25.45 -17.41 18.65
CA GLU A 341 25.45 -18.88 18.81
C GLU A 341 26.35 -19.39 19.94
N THR A 342 27.10 -18.53 20.65
CA THR A 342 27.93 -18.95 21.78
C THR A 342 27.45 -18.33 23.09
N LYS A 343 26.35 -18.89 23.65
CA LYS A 343 26.06 -19.05 25.09
C LYS A 343 24.63 -19.57 25.33
N THR A 344 24.33 -20.74 24.80
CA THR A 344 23.38 -21.68 25.45
C THR A 344 24.05 -23.04 25.48
N GLY A 345 25.04 -23.13 26.35
CA GLY A 345 25.85 -24.31 26.60
C GLY A 345 26.43 -24.18 27.99
N ASN A 346 25.55 -24.31 28.98
CA ASN A 346 25.72 -24.89 30.32
C ASN A 346 24.54 -24.51 31.19
#